data_AF-A0A9D5CPW6-F1
#
_entry.id   AF-A0A9D5CPW6-F1
#
_cell.length_a   1.000
_cell.length_b   1.000
_cell.length_c   1.000
_cell.angle_alpha   90.00
_cell.angle_beta   90.00
_cell.angle_gamma   90.00
#
_symmetry.space_group_name_H-M   'P 1'
#
loop_
_entity.id
_entity.type
_entity.pdbx_description
1 polymer ?
#
loop_
_entity_poly.entity_id
_entity_poly.type
_entity_poly.pdbx_seq_one_letter_code
_entity_poly.pdbx_strand_id
1 'polypeptide(L)'
;MKQLLRPSLTLGRHSFPPGFTFGAASAAYQIEGAWNEGGRGPSIWDTFCHEHPAGSLKGGINHEGIKHYHKLIDELRANGIKPFVTLFHWDLPQGLQEHGGFANKQTL
;
A
#
# COMPACT_ATOMS: atom_id res chain seq x y z
N MET A 1 -9.60 -50.88 -22.08
CA MET A 1 -8.75 -49.76 -21.65
C MET A 1 -9.17 -49.33 -20.26
N LYS A 2 -8.32 -49.50 -19.24
CA LYS A 2 -8.59 -48.96 -17.89
C LYS A 2 -8.07 -47.52 -17.87
N GLN A 3 -8.98 -46.56 -17.75
CA GLN A 3 -8.64 -45.16 -17.59
C GLN A 3 -8.04 -44.98 -16.19
N LEU A 4 -6.72 -44.80 -16.12
CA LEU A 4 -6.02 -44.45 -14.88
C LEU A 4 -6.48 -43.05 -14.48
N LEU A 5 -7.45 -42.97 -13.57
CA LEU A 5 -7.83 -41.73 -12.91
C LEU A 5 -6.59 -41.21 -12.16
N ARG A 6 -6.05 -40.07 -12.61
CA ARG A 6 -4.99 -39.38 -11.86
C ARG A 6 -5.56 -39.05 -10.48
N PRO A 7 -4.86 -39.35 -9.37
CA PRO A 7 -5.34 -38.94 -8.06
C PRO A 7 -5.52 -37.42 -8.07
N SER A 8 -6.70 -36.95 -7.67
CA SER A 8 -6.92 -35.53 -7.42
C SER A 8 -5.93 -35.08 -6.36
N LEU A 9 -4.97 -34.25 -6.74
CA LEU A 9 -3.99 -33.72 -5.81
C LEU A 9 -4.73 -32.73 -4.90
N THR A 10 -5.08 -33.15 -3.69
CA THR A 10 -5.70 -32.26 -2.72
C THR A 10 -4.61 -31.43 -2.07
N LEU A 11 -4.53 -30.15 -2.44
CA LEU A 11 -3.59 -29.20 -1.82
C LEU A 11 -4.10 -28.79 -0.44
N GLY A 12 -3.24 -28.86 0.56
CA GLY A 12 -3.52 -28.44 1.93
C GLY A 12 -2.38 -27.66 2.55
N ARG A 13 -2.54 -27.20 3.80
CA ARG A 13 -1.51 -26.41 4.50
C ARG A 13 -0.15 -27.13 4.59
N HIS A 14 -0.18 -28.46 4.69
CA HIS A 14 1.00 -29.33 4.74
C HIS A 14 1.76 -29.42 3.40
N SER A 15 1.14 -28.98 2.29
CA SER A 15 1.79 -28.88 0.98
C SER A 15 2.75 -27.69 0.88
N PHE A 16 2.81 -26.82 1.90
CA PHE A 16 3.67 -25.63 1.94
C PHE A 16 4.70 -25.74 3.08
N PRO A 17 5.90 -25.14 2.94
CA PRO A 17 6.90 -25.16 4.00
C PRO A 17 6.38 -24.63 5.35
N PRO A 18 6.93 -25.13 6.47
CA PRO A 18 6.70 -24.53 7.77
C PRO A 18 7.00 -23.03 7.73
N GLY A 19 6.11 -22.20 8.30
CA GLY A 19 6.26 -20.74 8.28
C GLY A 19 5.85 -20.03 6.98
N PHE A 20 5.44 -20.76 5.93
CA PHE A 20 4.91 -20.12 4.72
C PHE A 20 3.71 -19.24 5.07
N THR A 21 3.72 -17.97 4.67
CA THR A 21 2.68 -17.01 5.02
C THR A 21 1.73 -16.85 3.84
N PHE A 22 0.45 -17.16 4.06
CA PHE A 22 -0.61 -16.73 3.15
C PHE A 22 -1.05 -15.33 3.56
N GLY A 23 -1.33 -14.48 2.58
CA GLY A 23 -1.77 -13.11 2.83
C GLY A 23 -2.52 -12.56 1.62
N ALA A 24 -3.00 -11.33 1.78
CA ALA A 24 -3.54 -10.51 0.72
C ALA A 24 -2.68 -9.23 0.60
N ALA A 25 -2.70 -8.59 -0.56
CA ALA A 25 -1.96 -7.35 -0.81
C ALA A 25 -2.92 -6.26 -1.33
N SER A 26 -2.67 -5.03 -0.91
CA SER A 26 -3.33 -3.82 -1.39
C SER A 26 -2.30 -2.69 -1.50
N ALA A 27 -2.67 -1.58 -2.12
CA ALA A 27 -1.93 -0.32 -2.05
C ALA A 27 -2.83 0.75 -1.48
N ALA A 28 -2.26 1.65 -0.67
CA ALA A 28 -2.98 2.69 0.06
C ALA A 28 -3.96 3.45 -0.85
N TYR A 29 -3.47 3.98 -1.97
CA TYR A 29 -4.29 4.72 -2.93
C TYR A 29 -5.45 3.91 -3.53
N GLN A 30 -5.28 2.60 -3.68
CA GLN A 30 -6.29 1.74 -4.32
C GLN A 30 -7.44 1.37 -3.39
N ILE A 31 -7.27 1.47 -2.06
CA ILE A 31 -8.27 0.96 -1.09
C ILE A 31 -8.68 1.95 -0.01
N GLU A 32 -7.86 2.96 0.32
CA GLU A 32 -8.12 3.84 1.47
C GLU A 32 -9.19 4.90 1.18
N GLY A 33 -9.27 5.41 -0.06
CA GLY A 33 -10.13 6.56 -0.36
C GLY A 33 -9.67 7.82 0.40
N ALA A 34 -10.61 8.54 1.02
CA ALA A 34 -10.36 9.68 1.93
C ALA A 34 -9.29 10.66 1.43
N TRP A 35 -9.29 10.92 0.11
CA TRP A 35 -8.15 11.48 -0.59
C TRP A 35 -7.74 12.88 -0.11
N ASN A 36 -8.70 13.63 0.46
CA ASN A 36 -8.55 14.99 1.00
C ASN A 36 -8.89 15.09 2.51
N GLU A 37 -8.95 13.98 3.23
CA GLU A 37 -9.23 13.99 4.68
C GLU A 37 -7.93 13.93 5.49
N GLY A 38 -8.00 14.33 6.76
CA GLY A 38 -6.89 14.15 7.72
C GLY A 38 -5.56 14.82 7.32
N GLY A 39 -5.58 15.86 6.49
CA GLY A 39 -4.38 16.55 6.02
C GLY A 39 -3.56 15.76 4.98
N ARG A 40 -4.13 14.73 4.34
CA ARG A 40 -3.49 14.02 3.24
C ARG A 40 -3.33 14.97 2.04
N GLY A 41 -2.08 15.13 1.58
CA GLY A 41 -1.78 15.82 0.32
C GLY A 41 -1.98 14.88 -0.89
N PRO A 42 -2.27 15.41 -2.08
CA PRO A 42 -2.49 14.63 -3.30
C PRO A 42 -1.19 13.97 -3.81
N SER A 43 -1.33 12.75 -4.30
CA SER A 43 -0.34 11.99 -5.08
C SER A 43 -0.52 12.23 -6.59
N ILE A 44 0.44 11.81 -7.42
CA ILE A 44 0.32 11.86 -8.89
C ILE A 44 -0.97 11.21 -9.39
N TRP A 45 -1.42 10.12 -8.76
CA TRP A 45 -2.66 9.45 -9.15
C TRP A 45 -3.91 10.26 -8.81
N ASP A 46 -3.87 11.11 -7.78
CA ASP A 46 -4.95 12.05 -7.48
C ASP A 46 -5.09 13.07 -8.63
N THR A 47 -3.97 13.64 -9.10
CA THR A 47 -3.92 14.59 -10.22
C THR A 47 -4.29 13.95 -11.57
N PHE A 48 -3.90 12.70 -11.80
CA PHE A 48 -4.20 11.97 -13.05
C PHE A 48 -5.69 11.64 -13.19
N CYS A 49 -6.40 11.45 -12.07
CA CYS A 49 -7.82 11.12 -12.06
C CYS A 49 -8.75 12.34 -11.85
N HIS A 50 -8.28 13.39 -11.17
CA HIS A 50 -9.07 14.57 -10.83
C HIS A 50 -8.16 15.82 -10.88
N GLU A 51 -8.38 16.71 -11.86
CA GLU A 51 -7.69 18.00 -11.89
C GLU A 51 -7.99 18.80 -10.59
N HIS A 52 -7.01 18.99 -9.70
CA HIS A 52 -6.70 20.20 -8.88
C HIS A 52 -5.61 19.93 -7.80
N PRO A 53 -4.67 20.86 -7.51
CA PRO A 53 -3.40 20.58 -6.81
C PRO A 53 -3.35 21.06 -5.34
N ALA A 54 -2.59 20.39 -4.46
CA ALA A 54 -1.76 20.99 -3.40
C ALA A 54 -1.15 19.94 -2.44
N GLY A 55 -0.01 19.34 -2.79
CA GLY A 55 0.94 18.78 -1.83
C GLY A 55 2.23 19.61 -1.91
N SER A 56 2.84 19.99 -0.78
CA SER A 56 3.99 20.91 -0.78
C SER A 56 5.13 20.40 0.09
N LEU A 57 6.37 20.58 -0.36
CA LEU A 57 7.60 20.34 0.42
C LEU A 57 7.65 21.13 1.74
N LYS A 58 6.87 22.21 1.86
CA LYS A 58 6.76 23.01 3.08
C LYS A 58 5.72 22.49 4.07
N GLY A 59 4.97 21.44 3.70
CA GLY A 59 3.78 20.95 4.42
C GLY A 59 4.02 20.27 5.76
N GLY A 60 5.28 20.08 6.19
CA GLY A 60 5.60 19.43 7.46
C GLY A 60 5.13 17.97 7.53
N ILE A 61 5.20 17.38 8.73
CA ILE A 61 4.80 15.99 8.96
C ILE A 61 3.28 15.94 9.23
N ASN A 62 2.56 15.09 8.49
CA ASN A 62 1.15 14.81 8.79
C ASN A 62 1.03 13.78 9.92
N HIS A 63 0.86 14.26 11.15
CA HIS A 63 0.68 13.42 12.33
C HIS A 63 -0.60 12.59 12.33
N GLU A 64 -1.68 13.05 11.69
CA GLU A 64 -2.93 12.28 11.60
C GLU A 64 -2.78 11.07 10.65
N GLY A 65 -2.04 11.22 9.55
CA GLY A 65 -1.66 10.11 8.68
C GLY A 65 -0.84 9.05 9.44
N ILE A 66 0.14 9.49 10.24
CA ILE A 66 0.93 8.58 11.09
C ILE A 66 0.03 7.82 12.08
N LYS A 67 -0.89 8.53 12.75
CA LYS A 67 -1.84 7.93 13.69
C LYS A 67 -2.77 6.91 13.02
N HIS A 68 -3.19 7.17 11.78
CA HIS A 68 -3.97 6.21 10.99
C HIS A 68 -3.22 4.89 10.79
N TYR A 69 -1.97 4.95 10.32
CA TYR A 69 -1.17 3.74 10.09
C TYR A 69 -0.83 3.00 11.39
N HIS A 70 -0.59 3.72 12.50
CA HIS A 70 -0.45 3.08 13.81
C HIS A 70 -1.70 2.27 14.17
N LYS A 71 -2.89 2.88 14.08
CA LYS A 71 -4.15 2.19 14.37
C LYS A 71 -4.35 0.98 13.47
N LEU A 72 -4.08 1.10 12.17
CA LEU A 72 -4.20 -0.02 11.22
C LEU A 72 -3.27 -1.18 11.60
N ILE A 73 -1.99 -0.88 11.88
CA ILE A 73 -0.99 -1.89 12.25
C ILE A 73 -1.35 -2.57 13.57
N ASP A 74 -1.82 -1.80 14.56
CA ASP A 74 -2.22 -2.34 15.85
C ASP A 74 -3.42 -3.28 15.73
N GLU A 75 -4.43 -2.91 14.93
CA GLU A 75 -5.59 -3.77 14.65
C GLU A 75 -5.20 -5.07 13.91
N LEU A 76 -4.30 -4.99 12.92
CA LEU A 76 -3.80 -6.19 12.22
C LEU A 76 -3.10 -7.14 13.20
N ARG A 77 -2.25 -6.60 14.06
CA ARG A 77 -1.52 -7.39 15.07
C ARG A 77 -2.47 -7.99 16.11
N ALA A 78 -3.48 -7.24 16.55
CA ALA A 78 -4.50 -7.73 17.49
C ALA A 78 -5.26 -8.94 16.93
N ASN A 79 -5.42 -9.01 15.59
CA ASN A 79 -6.07 -10.12 14.90
C ASN A 79 -5.09 -11.21 14.41
N GLY A 80 -3.82 -11.19 14.87
CA GLY A 80 -2.81 -12.19 14.51
C GLY A 80 -2.33 -12.11 13.04
N ILE A 81 -2.62 -11.01 12.35
CA ILE A 81 -2.19 -10.76 10.98
C ILE A 81 -0.84 -10.05 11.01
N LYS A 82 0.16 -10.62 10.34
CA LYS A 82 1.48 -10.00 10.22
C LYS A 82 1.45 -8.90 9.14
N PRO A 83 1.69 -7.62 9.47
CA PRO A 83 1.75 -6.57 8.48
C PRO A 83 3.07 -6.64 7.69
N PHE A 84 2.98 -6.41 6.38
CA PHE A 84 4.11 -6.17 5.49
C PHE A 84 3.90 -4.81 4.84
N VAL A 85 4.81 -3.87 5.08
CA VAL A 85 4.64 -2.46 4.69
C VAL A 85 5.56 -2.12 3.52
N THR A 86 4.97 -1.59 2.45
CA THR A 86 5.69 -0.99 1.32
C THR A 86 5.73 0.51 1.53
N LEU A 87 6.93 1.09 1.68
CA LEU A 87 7.09 2.53 1.97
C LEU A 87 6.73 3.44 0.80
N PHE A 88 6.92 2.97 -0.43
CA PHE A 88 6.58 3.71 -1.64
C PHE A 88 5.92 2.79 -2.64
N HIS A 89 4.69 3.11 -3.05
CA HIS A 89 3.92 2.29 -3.97
C HIS A 89 3.35 3.13 -5.12
N TRP A 90 4.24 3.89 -5.76
CA TRP A 90 3.96 4.69 -6.97
C TRP A 90 3.01 5.88 -6.76
N ASP A 91 2.80 6.26 -5.51
CA ASP A 91 2.02 7.39 -5.03
C ASP A 91 2.89 8.61 -4.73
N LEU A 92 3.79 8.97 -5.66
CA LEU A 92 4.67 10.12 -5.47
C LEU A 92 3.83 11.38 -5.22
N PRO A 93 4.10 12.17 -4.17
CA PRO A 93 3.40 13.43 -3.95
C PRO A 93 3.55 14.37 -5.13
N GLN A 94 2.45 15.00 -5.55
CA GLN A 94 2.45 15.92 -6.70
C GLN A 94 3.44 17.08 -6.50
N GLY A 95 3.56 17.59 -5.27
CA GLY A 95 4.54 18.62 -4.95
C GLY A 95 5.99 18.23 -5.24
N LEU A 96 6.35 16.94 -5.09
CA LEU A 96 7.69 16.47 -5.46
C LEU A 96 7.85 16.38 -6.97
N GLN A 97 6.80 15.95 -7.68
CA GLN A 97 6.79 15.91 -9.14
C GLN A 97 6.98 17.30 -9.75
N GLU A 98 6.34 18.32 -9.19
CA GLU A 98 6.50 19.73 -9.59
C GLU A 98 7.94 20.25 -9.39
N HIS A 99 8.71 19.62 -8.51
CA HIS A 99 10.13 19.93 -8.27
C HIS A 99 11.08 19.02 -9.06
N GLY A 100 10.60 18.27 -10.05
CA GLY A 100 11.41 17.40 -10.91
C GLY A 100 11.35 15.91 -10.57
N GLY A 101 10.56 15.52 -9.57
CA GLY A 101 10.29 14.13 -9.21
C GLY A 101 11.57 13.32 -9.02
N PHE A 102 11.55 12.04 -9.40
CA PHE A 102 12.73 11.18 -9.25
C PHE A 102 13.97 11.62 -10.04
N ALA A 103 13.84 12.55 -11.00
CA ALA A 103 14.98 13.08 -11.74
C ALA A 103 15.74 14.17 -10.96
N ASN A 104 15.13 14.78 -9.94
CA ASN A 104 15.79 15.74 -9.06
C ASN A 104 16.35 15.03 -7.81
N LYS A 105 17.64 15.21 -7.52
CA LYS A 105 18.28 14.66 -6.32
C LYS A 105 17.78 15.27 -5.01
N GLN A 106 17.16 16.44 -5.06
CA GLN A 106 16.65 17.13 -3.87
C GLN A 106 15.31 16.55 -3.38
N THR A 107 14.68 15.68 -4.17
CA THR A 107 13.39 15.04 -3.87
C THR A 107 13.52 13.55 -3.58
N LEU A 108 14.75 13.06 -3.41
CA LEU A 108 15.12 11.71 -2.94
C LEU A 108 15.62 11.80 -1.49
#